data_AF-A0A1V5D0S1-F1
#
_entry.id   AF-A0A1V5D0S1-F1
#
_cell.length_a   1.000
_cell.length_b   1.000
_cell.length_c   1.000
_cell.angle_alpha   90.00
_cell.angle_beta   90.00
_cell.angle_gamma   90.00
#
_symmetry.space_group_name_H-M   'P 1'
#
loop_
_entity.id
_entity.type
_entity.pdbx_description
1 polymer ?
#
loop_
_entity_poly.entity_id
_entity_poly.type
_entity_poly.pdbx_seq_one_letter_code
_entity_poly.pdbx_strand_id
1 'polypeptide(L)'
;MTDNGKTVLIIGTCDTKGEEIGYMKGVLESQGVRGMTLDLGLANDPAIKVDISARQLAEKSGKTLEGLREAAKAGRYEEAVENLAAGAVAVVRDELLPNRTIDGVIAIGGSMGSAISLLALRTLPVGFPKMLISTVALSEFLHPTFVKSDILLAQPISDFFGLSDWSKRDLNRAAVSMASIVKTEKPMEDGPWIAITQLGWLQFTPAIKKALEQNGFKVALAHAVSMQPGIMEQLIRQGVIKGFLDLCPFEITHEIVGPLAAISSRNRMDAAAEAGIPQVVTPGVFGGFTYNPRFTEKFSEEGRFVIPHNEILGTGKLSVAEMEESALVMASRLNKAKGPVVVVVPTQGLHHYDAPDKMYYFPEGRKVLIEVLTKNLRPDIEQIILDCHINDKEYSDKVIEAALRLFKGIPR
;
A
#
# COMPACT_ATOMS: atom_id res chain seq x y z
N MET A 1 27.76 2.65 -21.99
CA MET A 1 26.32 2.46 -22.25
C MET A 1 25.84 3.75 -22.84
N THR A 2 25.36 3.72 -24.09
CA THR A 2 24.87 4.92 -24.78
C THR A 2 23.75 5.54 -23.94
N ASP A 3 23.87 6.84 -23.68
CA ASP A 3 22.89 7.65 -22.96
C ASP A 3 21.59 7.72 -23.79
N ASN A 4 20.81 6.64 -23.75
CA ASN A 4 19.43 6.68 -24.20
C ASN A 4 18.70 7.55 -23.17
N GLY A 5 18.40 8.79 -23.57
CA GLY A 5 17.76 9.76 -22.69
C GLY A 5 16.55 9.17 -21.96
N LYS A 6 16.40 9.56 -20.69
CA LYS A 6 15.30 9.11 -19.82
C LYS A 6 13.95 9.43 -20.44
N THR A 7 12.99 8.51 -20.32
CA THR A 7 11.63 8.70 -20.84
C THR A 7 10.61 8.68 -19.71
N VAL A 8 9.76 9.71 -19.64
CA VAL A 8 8.65 9.80 -18.69
C VAL A 8 7.33 9.72 -19.45
N LEU A 9 6.47 8.79 -19.03
CA LEU A 9 5.11 8.69 -19.54
C LEU A 9 4.21 9.71 -18.83
N ILE A 10 3.49 10.53 -19.60
CA ILE A 10 2.47 11.44 -19.12
C ILE A 10 1.09 10.84 -19.44
N ILE A 11 0.33 10.49 -18.41
CA ILE A 11 -1.01 9.92 -18.53
C ILE A 11 -2.06 11.00 -18.21
N GLY A 12 -3.04 11.17 -19.09
CA GLY A 12 -4.18 12.06 -18.83
C GLY A 12 -5.19 12.08 -19.96
N THR A 13 -6.25 12.85 -19.77
CA THR A 13 -7.32 13.04 -20.76
C THR A 13 -6.93 14.17 -21.72
N CYS A 14 -6.28 13.86 -22.85
CA CYS A 14 -5.70 14.89 -23.74
C CYS A 14 -6.76 15.69 -24.52
N ASP A 15 -8.01 15.21 -24.55
CA ASP A 15 -9.18 15.90 -25.11
C ASP A 15 -9.61 17.13 -24.29
N THR A 16 -9.28 17.15 -23.00
CA THR A 16 -9.66 18.21 -22.05
C THR A 16 -8.47 18.87 -21.37
N LYS A 17 -7.33 18.19 -21.31
CA LYS A 17 -6.10 18.65 -20.62
C LYS A 17 -4.88 18.65 -21.54
N GLY A 18 -5.10 18.76 -22.86
CA GLY A 18 -4.04 18.71 -23.85
C GLY A 18 -2.99 19.80 -23.66
N GLU A 19 -3.40 21.02 -23.29
CA GLU A 19 -2.47 22.13 -23.05
C GLU A 19 -1.59 21.88 -21.81
N GLU A 20 -2.17 21.40 -20.71
CA GLU A 20 -1.46 21.07 -19.47
C GLU A 20 -0.47 19.92 -19.68
N ILE A 21 -0.89 18.87 -20.39
CA ILE A 21 -0.03 17.73 -20.74
C ILE A 21 1.10 18.18 -21.67
N GLY A 22 0.78 19.00 -22.69
CA GLY A 22 1.77 19.57 -23.60
C GLY A 22 2.80 20.44 -22.87
N TYR A 23 2.35 21.25 -21.91
CA TYR A 23 3.22 22.06 -21.06
C TYR A 23 4.16 21.19 -20.22
N MET A 24 3.65 20.16 -19.53
CA MET A 24 4.50 19.22 -18.77
C MET A 24 5.51 18.50 -19.67
N LYS A 25 5.09 18.08 -20.88
CA LYS A 25 6.00 17.48 -21.87
C LYS A 25 7.13 18.44 -22.23
N GLY A 26 6.83 19.70 -22.54
CA GLY A 26 7.84 20.70 -22.84
C GLY A 26 8.80 20.97 -21.68
N VAL A 27 8.29 20.97 -20.43
CA VAL A 27 9.15 21.09 -19.24
C VAL A 27 10.09 19.89 -19.12
N LEU A 28 9.60 18.66 -19.25
CA LEU A 28 10.46 17.45 -19.22
C LEU A 28 11.55 17.51 -20.30
N GLU A 29 11.16 17.89 -21.53
CA GLU A 29 12.09 17.99 -22.68
C GLU A 29 13.14 19.08 -22.46
N SER A 30 12.78 20.20 -21.84
CA SER A 30 13.74 21.24 -21.43
C SER A 30 14.76 20.74 -20.39
N GLN A 31 14.39 19.71 -19.63
CA GLN A 31 15.28 19.01 -18.71
C GLN A 31 16.03 17.86 -19.41
N GLY A 32 15.95 17.68 -20.73
CA GLY A 32 16.60 16.56 -21.42
C GLY A 32 16.00 15.18 -21.07
N VAL A 33 14.73 15.16 -20.65
CA VAL A 33 13.94 13.94 -20.42
C VAL A 33 12.83 13.90 -21.47
N ARG A 34 12.72 12.80 -22.22
CA ARG A 34 11.66 12.65 -23.22
C ARG A 34 10.30 12.52 -22.52
N GLY A 35 9.35 13.37 -22.89
CA GLY A 35 7.94 13.21 -22.50
C GLY A 35 7.18 12.36 -23.53
N MET A 36 6.69 11.19 -23.12
CA MET A 36 5.83 10.33 -23.93
C MET A 36 4.39 10.45 -23.44
N THR A 37 3.41 10.71 -24.30
CA THR A 37 2.02 10.94 -23.87
C THR A 37 1.11 9.74 -24.11
N LEU A 38 0.25 9.43 -23.14
CA LEU A 38 -0.80 8.43 -23.22
C LEU A 38 -2.16 9.08 -22.97
N ASP A 39 -3.04 8.99 -23.96
CA ASP A 39 -4.32 9.66 -23.99
C ASP A 39 -5.48 8.77 -23.51
N LEU A 40 -6.10 9.20 -22.41
CA LEU A 40 -7.33 8.63 -21.85
C LEU A 40 -8.59 9.46 -22.20
N GLY A 41 -8.47 10.42 -23.11
CA GLY A 41 -9.58 11.24 -23.60
C GLY A 41 -10.60 10.39 -24.35
N LEU A 42 -11.88 10.64 -24.08
CA LEU A 42 -12.98 9.89 -24.69
C LEU A 42 -13.85 10.79 -25.58
N ALA A 43 -14.08 12.03 -25.16
CA ALA A 43 -15.14 12.87 -25.72
C ALA A 43 -14.74 13.47 -27.07
N ASN A 44 -13.54 14.03 -27.15
CA ASN A 44 -13.04 14.73 -28.33
C ASN A 44 -11.67 14.19 -28.75
N ASP A 45 -11.17 14.67 -29.88
CA ASP A 45 -9.80 14.38 -30.30
C ASP A 45 -8.82 15.27 -29.49
N PRO A 46 -7.59 14.78 -29.23
CA PRO A 46 -6.64 15.50 -28.39
C PRO A 46 -6.17 16.80 -29.03
N ALA A 47 -6.00 17.86 -28.22
CA ALA A 47 -5.48 19.15 -28.69
C ALA A 47 -3.97 19.12 -29.04
N ILE A 48 -3.28 18.04 -28.68
CA ILE A 48 -1.85 17.81 -28.91
C ILE A 48 -1.64 16.50 -29.65
N LYS A 49 -0.48 16.36 -30.30
CA LYS A 49 -0.04 15.05 -30.81
C LYS A 49 0.26 14.11 -29.64
N VAL A 50 -0.35 12.93 -29.65
CA VAL A 50 -0.19 11.90 -28.63
C VAL A 50 0.69 10.76 -29.13
N ASP A 51 1.51 10.17 -28.25
CA ASP A 51 2.37 9.03 -28.57
C ASP A 51 1.58 7.70 -28.50
N ILE A 52 0.66 7.57 -27.53
CA ILE A 52 -0.28 6.46 -27.37
C ILE A 52 -1.70 7.04 -27.34
N SER A 53 -2.48 6.74 -28.36
CA SER A 53 -3.83 7.28 -28.57
C SER A 53 -4.92 6.48 -27.87
N ALA A 54 -6.05 7.14 -27.55
CA ALA A 54 -7.24 6.48 -27.01
C ALA A 54 -7.77 5.35 -27.91
N ARG A 55 -7.55 5.43 -29.23
CA ARG A 55 -7.88 4.35 -30.17
C ARG A 55 -7.07 3.08 -29.91
N GLN A 56 -5.76 3.21 -29.73
CA GLN A 56 -4.90 2.07 -29.39
C GLN A 56 -5.31 1.47 -28.04
N LEU A 57 -5.69 2.29 -27.06
CA LEU A 57 -6.18 1.80 -25.77
C LEU A 57 -7.50 1.04 -25.90
N ALA A 58 -8.44 1.55 -26.69
CA ALA A 58 -9.71 0.87 -26.95
C ALA A 58 -9.48 -0.52 -27.56
N GLU A 59 -8.58 -0.61 -28.56
CA GLU A 59 -8.21 -1.89 -29.19
C GLU A 59 -7.63 -2.87 -28.17
N LYS A 60 -6.78 -2.41 -27.24
CA LYS A 60 -6.23 -3.23 -26.15
C LYS A 60 -7.26 -3.74 -25.16
N SER A 61 -8.39 -3.04 -25.04
CA SER A 61 -9.55 -3.49 -24.26
C SER A 61 -10.53 -4.37 -25.06
N GLY A 62 -10.24 -4.67 -26.32
CA GLY A 62 -11.13 -5.44 -27.20
C GLY A 62 -12.34 -4.64 -27.69
N LYS A 63 -12.24 -3.31 -27.73
CA LYS A 63 -13.29 -2.36 -28.12
C LYS A 63 -12.80 -1.45 -29.25
N THR A 64 -13.70 -0.67 -29.84
CA THR A 64 -13.35 0.44 -30.73
C THR A 64 -13.60 1.77 -30.04
N LEU A 65 -12.82 2.81 -30.35
CA LEU A 65 -13.01 4.14 -29.76
C LEU A 65 -14.40 4.69 -30.07
N GLU A 66 -14.90 4.46 -31.28
CA GLU A 66 -16.23 4.83 -31.72
C GLU A 66 -17.30 4.12 -30.89
N GLY A 67 -17.13 2.80 -30.64
CA GLY A 67 -18.05 2.04 -29.80
C GLY A 67 -18.10 2.54 -28.36
N LEU A 68 -16.95 2.92 -27.80
CA LEU A 68 -16.87 3.53 -26.47
C LEU A 68 -17.54 4.91 -26.43
N ARG A 69 -17.34 5.74 -27.46
CA ARG A 69 -18.01 7.04 -27.61
C ARG A 69 -19.53 6.89 -27.71
N GLU A 70 -20.03 5.91 -28.45
CA GLU A 70 -21.47 5.61 -28.54
C GLU A 70 -22.04 5.07 -27.22
N ALA A 71 -21.29 4.22 -26.51
CA ALA A 71 -21.67 3.77 -25.17
C ALA A 71 -21.79 4.95 -24.19
N ALA A 72 -20.83 5.88 -24.21
CA ALA A 72 -20.88 7.10 -23.42
C ALA A 72 -22.11 7.97 -23.73
N LYS A 73 -22.42 8.19 -25.01
CA LYS A 73 -23.64 8.92 -25.42
C LYS A 73 -24.92 8.22 -24.96
N ALA A 74 -24.90 6.89 -24.84
CA ALA A 74 -26.00 6.09 -24.33
C ALA A 74 -26.05 5.98 -22.79
N GLY A 75 -25.33 6.85 -22.07
CA GLY A 75 -25.34 6.90 -20.60
C GLY A 75 -24.43 5.87 -19.93
N ARG A 76 -23.48 5.27 -20.65
CA ARG A 76 -22.48 4.32 -20.12
C ARG A 76 -21.08 4.92 -20.18
N TYR A 77 -20.94 6.16 -19.69
CA TYR A 77 -19.67 6.89 -19.74
C TYR A 77 -18.61 6.26 -18.85
N GLU A 78 -18.98 5.86 -17.63
CA GLU A 78 -18.11 5.21 -16.65
C GLU A 78 -17.54 3.90 -17.19
N GLU A 79 -18.38 3.04 -17.76
CA GLU A 79 -17.94 1.80 -18.42
C GLU A 79 -16.96 2.11 -19.56
N ALA A 80 -17.24 3.14 -20.36
CA ALA A 80 -16.41 3.48 -21.50
C ALA A 80 -15.01 3.95 -21.08
N VAL A 81 -14.90 4.81 -20.05
CA VAL A 81 -13.60 5.26 -19.53
C VAL A 81 -12.85 4.15 -18.79
N GLU A 82 -13.55 3.22 -18.13
CA GLU A 82 -12.93 2.03 -17.52
C GLU A 82 -12.30 1.11 -18.57
N ASN A 83 -12.94 0.93 -19.73
CA ASN A 83 -12.35 0.17 -20.85
C ASN A 83 -11.07 0.84 -21.38
N LEU A 84 -11.05 2.17 -21.55
CA LEU A 84 -9.82 2.89 -21.91
C LEU A 84 -8.72 2.71 -20.86
N ALA A 85 -9.07 2.80 -19.58
CA ALA A 85 -8.13 2.59 -18.49
C ALA A 85 -7.58 1.16 -18.45
N ALA A 86 -8.40 0.15 -18.74
CA ALA A 86 -7.96 -1.24 -18.90
C ALA A 86 -6.98 -1.40 -20.07
N GLY A 87 -7.23 -0.69 -21.18
CA GLY A 87 -6.28 -0.58 -22.29
C GLY A 87 -4.96 0.04 -21.87
N ALA A 88 -4.97 1.13 -21.09
CA ALA A 88 -3.76 1.78 -20.58
C ALA A 88 -2.97 0.84 -19.64
N VAL A 89 -3.67 0.11 -18.77
CA VAL A 89 -3.08 -0.94 -17.91
C VAL A 89 -2.35 -1.98 -18.75
N ALA A 90 -2.98 -2.48 -19.82
CA ALA A 90 -2.38 -3.47 -20.71
C ALA A 90 -1.13 -2.91 -21.42
N VAL A 91 -1.20 -1.70 -21.98
CA VAL A 91 -0.05 -1.07 -22.65
C VAL A 91 1.13 -0.88 -21.67
N VAL A 92 0.87 -0.32 -20.48
CA VAL A 92 1.93 -0.09 -19.49
C VAL A 92 2.56 -1.41 -19.05
N ARG A 93 1.75 -2.41 -18.70
CA ARG A 93 2.21 -3.70 -18.17
C ARG A 93 2.87 -4.59 -19.22
N ASP A 94 2.28 -4.68 -20.41
CA ASP A 94 2.65 -5.70 -21.40
C ASP A 94 3.65 -5.17 -22.43
N GLU A 95 3.74 -3.85 -22.61
CA GLU A 95 4.60 -3.25 -23.62
C GLU A 95 5.65 -2.31 -23.03
N LEU A 96 5.25 -1.32 -22.22
CA LEU A 96 6.18 -0.27 -21.81
C LEU A 96 7.16 -0.72 -20.74
N LEU A 97 6.68 -1.42 -19.71
CA LEU A 97 7.52 -1.95 -18.64
C LEU A 97 8.51 -3.02 -19.12
N PRO A 98 8.08 -4.10 -19.83
CA PRO A 98 8.99 -5.18 -20.20
C PRO A 98 10.07 -4.72 -21.18
N ASN A 99 9.73 -3.78 -22.07
CA ASN A 99 10.66 -3.23 -23.04
C ASN A 99 11.53 -2.09 -22.48
N ARG A 100 11.34 -1.71 -21.20
CA ARG A 100 12.04 -0.58 -20.56
C ARG A 100 11.91 0.73 -21.36
N THR A 101 10.74 0.95 -21.95
CA THR A 101 10.44 2.14 -22.77
C THR A 101 10.29 3.40 -21.92
N ILE A 102 10.01 3.23 -20.62
CA ILE A 102 9.74 4.31 -19.68
C ILE A 102 10.59 4.13 -18.41
N ASP A 103 11.01 5.25 -17.82
CA ASP A 103 11.77 5.34 -16.57
C ASP A 103 10.95 5.97 -15.43
N GLY A 104 9.80 6.58 -15.75
CA GLY A 104 8.89 7.18 -14.77
C GLY A 104 7.53 7.49 -15.36
N VAL A 105 6.52 7.70 -14.51
CA VAL A 105 5.16 8.06 -14.92
C VAL A 105 4.63 9.24 -14.13
N ILE A 106 4.08 10.24 -14.82
CA ILE A 106 3.29 11.34 -14.23
C ILE A 106 1.87 11.22 -14.77
N ALA A 107 0.90 11.11 -13.88
CA ALA A 107 -0.51 11.22 -14.22
C ALA A 107 -1.07 12.59 -13.81
N ILE A 108 -2.01 13.12 -14.58
CA ILE A 108 -2.75 14.35 -14.28
C ILE A 108 -4.26 14.10 -14.34
N GLY A 109 -5.01 14.63 -13.37
CA GLY A 109 -6.47 14.55 -13.44
C GLY A 109 -7.23 15.27 -12.34
N GLY A 110 -8.53 15.45 -12.57
CA GLY A 110 -9.50 15.69 -11.50
C GLY A 110 -9.87 14.38 -10.81
N SER A 111 -11.06 14.29 -10.20
CA SER A 111 -11.55 13.06 -9.55
C SER A 111 -11.55 11.86 -10.50
N MET A 112 -12.24 11.96 -11.64
CA MET A 112 -12.34 10.86 -12.60
C MET A 112 -11.00 10.54 -13.27
N GLY A 113 -10.29 11.56 -13.75
CA GLY A 113 -8.98 11.40 -14.36
C GLY A 113 -7.96 10.72 -13.43
N SER A 114 -8.03 11.03 -12.13
CA SER A 114 -7.22 10.37 -11.11
C SER A 114 -7.61 8.90 -10.93
N ALA A 115 -8.92 8.60 -10.86
CA ALA A 115 -9.42 7.24 -10.68
C ALA A 115 -8.96 6.31 -11.81
N ILE A 116 -9.10 6.73 -13.07
CA ILE A 116 -8.69 5.93 -14.23
C ILE A 116 -7.17 5.84 -14.37
N SER A 117 -6.43 6.92 -14.08
CA SER A 117 -4.96 6.91 -14.18
C SER A 117 -4.32 6.06 -13.09
N LEU A 118 -4.92 6.02 -11.89
CA LEU A 118 -4.46 5.16 -10.80
C LEU A 118 -4.47 3.68 -11.16
N LEU A 119 -5.38 3.22 -12.04
CA LEU A 119 -5.37 1.84 -12.49
C LEU A 119 -4.06 1.51 -13.20
N ALA A 120 -3.59 2.39 -14.08
CA ALA A 120 -2.29 2.24 -14.76
C ALA A 120 -1.11 2.45 -13.80
N LEU A 121 -1.16 3.42 -12.88
CA LEU A 121 -0.05 3.66 -11.94
C LEU A 121 0.18 2.47 -11.00
N ARG A 122 -0.87 1.76 -10.58
CA ARG A 122 -0.78 0.59 -9.68
C ARG A 122 -0.19 -0.66 -10.34
N THR A 123 -0.03 -0.68 -11.67
CA THR A 123 0.63 -1.81 -12.36
C THR A 123 2.15 -1.72 -12.28
N LEU A 124 2.67 -0.52 -12.02
CA LEU A 124 4.10 -0.26 -11.87
C LEU A 124 4.59 -0.85 -10.54
N PRO A 125 5.75 -1.51 -10.51
CA PRO A 125 6.27 -2.11 -9.28
C PRO A 125 6.62 -1.04 -8.24
N VAL A 126 6.58 -1.41 -6.96
CA VAL A 126 7.10 -0.59 -5.86
C VAL A 126 8.56 -0.25 -6.13
N GLY A 127 8.93 1.01 -5.94
CA GLY A 127 10.23 1.59 -6.27
C GLY A 127 10.34 2.17 -7.68
N PHE A 128 9.36 1.95 -8.57
CA PHE A 128 9.32 2.62 -9.88
C PHE A 128 8.82 4.07 -9.73
N PRO A 129 9.48 5.09 -10.32
CA PRO A 129 9.05 6.49 -10.22
C PRO A 129 7.64 6.72 -10.73
N LYS A 130 6.71 7.08 -9.82
CA LYS A 130 5.30 7.26 -10.14
C LYS A 130 4.69 8.44 -9.36
N MET A 131 4.04 9.34 -10.08
CA MET A 131 3.43 10.56 -9.54
C MET A 131 2.01 10.76 -10.08
N LEU A 132 1.12 11.26 -9.24
CA LEU A 132 -0.20 11.75 -9.62
C LEU A 132 -0.36 13.20 -9.14
N ILE A 133 -0.46 14.14 -10.08
CA ILE A 133 -0.92 15.49 -9.78
C ILE A 133 -2.44 15.56 -9.94
N SER A 134 -3.14 15.83 -8.83
CA SER A 134 -4.59 15.70 -8.77
C SER A 134 -5.24 16.83 -7.99
N THR A 135 -6.31 17.39 -8.54
CA THR A 135 -7.10 18.43 -7.85
C THR A 135 -7.79 17.91 -6.58
N VAL A 136 -7.81 16.59 -6.39
CA VAL A 136 -8.37 15.91 -5.21
C VAL A 136 -7.32 15.10 -4.44
N ALA A 137 -6.02 15.40 -4.61
CA ALA A 137 -4.89 14.69 -3.97
C ALA A 137 -4.98 14.65 -2.44
N LEU A 138 -5.37 15.77 -1.81
CA LEU A 138 -5.57 15.88 -0.37
C LEU A 138 -7.06 15.88 -0.03
N SER A 139 -7.76 14.80 -0.40
CA SER A 139 -9.18 14.62 -0.11
C SER A 139 -9.53 13.15 0.14
N GLU A 140 -10.75 12.89 0.61
CA GLU A 140 -11.25 11.53 0.84
C GLU A 140 -11.35 10.67 -0.44
N PHE A 141 -11.40 11.31 -1.61
CA PHE A 141 -11.45 10.61 -2.89
C PHE A 141 -10.14 9.91 -3.25
N LEU A 142 -9.00 10.36 -2.68
CA LEU A 142 -7.68 9.75 -2.85
C LEU A 142 -7.17 9.12 -1.56
N HIS A 143 -8.05 8.38 -0.89
CA HIS A 143 -7.72 7.57 0.29
C HIS A 143 -6.65 6.49 -0.02
N PRO A 144 -5.77 6.14 0.94
CA PRO A 144 -4.76 5.07 0.78
C PRO A 144 -5.33 3.72 0.28
N THR A 145 -6.57 3.38 0.67
CA THR A 145 -7.29 2.20 0.18
C THR A 145 -7.51 2.20 -1.32
N PHE A 146 -7.59 3.39 -1.94
CA PHE A 146 -7.55 3.51 -3.39
C PHE A 146 -6.10 3.53 -3.84
N VAL A 147 -5.24 4.43 -3.37
CA VAL A 147 -3.87 4.62 -3.91
C VAL A 147 -3.08 3.30 -4.00
N LYS A 148 -3.05 2.50 -2.92
CA LYS A 148 -2.46 1.14 -2.86
C LYS A 148 -1.00 0.99 -3.32
N SER A 149 -0.22 2.06 -3.49
CA SER A 149 1.17 1.98 -3.96
C SER A 149 1.96 3.21 -3.48
N ASP A 150 3.27 3.22 -3.70
CA ASP A 150 4.23 4.28 -3.37
C ASP A 150 4.16 5.44 -4.39
N ILE A 151 2.98 6.05 -4.52
CA ILE A 151 2.72 7.13 -5.47
C ILE A 151 2.96 8.49 -4.81
N LEU A 152 3.76 9.34 -5.46
CA LEU A 152 3.86 10.75 -5.09
C LEU A 152 2.57 11.47 -5.47
N LEU A 153 1.82 11.94 -4.47
CA LEU A 153 0.61 12.74 -4.69
C LEU A 153 0.96 14.23 -4.63
N ALA A 154 0.56 14.98 -5.66
CA ALA A 154 0.74 16.42 -5.73
C ALA A 154 -0.62 17.12 -5.83
N GLN A 155 -0.90 18.01 -4.86
CA GLN A 155 -2.08 18.87 -4.88
C GLN A 155 -1.75 20.17 -5.62
N PRO A 156 -2.41 20.47 -6.76
CA PRO A 156 -2.30 21.78 -7.39
C PRO A 156 -3.10 22.83 -6.62
N ILE A 157 -2.73 24.09 -6.80
CA ILE A 157 -3.38 25.26 -6.20
C ILE A 157 -4.74 25.54 -6.87
N SER A 158 -4.85 25.27 -8.17
CA SER A 158 -6.05 25.50 -8.96
C SER A 158 -6.46 24.28 -9.78
N ASP A 159 -7.68 24.29 -10.29
CA ASP A 159 -8.15 23.30 -11.26
C ASP A 159 -7.37 23.40 -12.59
N PHE A 160 -7.47 22.34 -13.40
CA PHE A 160 -6.89 22.21 -14.73
C PHE A 160 -7.97 22.50 -15.78
N PHE A 161 -8.20 23.79 -16.01
CA PHE A 161 -9.12 24.31 -17.01
C PHE A 161 -8.40 25.34 -17.89
N GLY A 162 -7.33 24.89 -18.55
CA GLY A 162 -6.42 25.72 -19.31
C GLY A 162 -5.21 26.20 -18.49
N LEU A 163 -4.22 26.71 -19.22
CA LEU A 163 -2.98 27.19 -18.62
C LEU A 163 -3.14 28.59 -18.00
N SER A 164 -2.94 28.67 -16.69
CA SER A 164 -2.75 29.90 -15.92
C SER A 164 -1.34 29.92 -15.32
N ASP A 165 -0.89 31.06 -14.81
CA ASP A 165 0.41 31.10 -14.11
C ASP A 165 0.45 30.19 -12.88
N TRP A 166 -0.70 29.98 -12.22
CA TRP A 166 -0.85 29.04 -11.12
C TRP A 166 -0.70 27.59 -11.58
N SER A 167 -1.44 27.17 -12.62
CA SER A 167 -1.34 25.78 -13.11
C SER A 167 0.03 25.51 -13.75
N LYS A 168 0.60 26.45 -14.51
CA LYS A 168 1.97 26.33 -15.04
C LYS A 168 3.01 26.13 -13.94
N ARG A 169 2.87 26.81 -12.80
CA ARG A 169 3.78 26.66 -11.66
C ARG A 169 3.73 25.24 -11.08
N ASP A 170 2.54 24.71 -10.85
CA ASP A 170 2.37 23.38 -10.25
C ASP A 170 2.73 22.25 -11.22
N LEU A 171 2.36 22.38 -12.50
CA LEU A 171 2.75 21.46 -13.57
C LEU A 171 4.27 21.44 -13.77
N ASN A 172 4.93 22.61 -13.72
CA ASN A 172 6.38 22.69 -13.78
C ASN A 172 7.03 22.00 -12.57
N ARG A 173 6.49 22.21 -11.36
CA ARG A 173 6.99 21.54 -10.15
C ARG A 173 6.91 20.02 -10.29
N ALA A 174 5.78 19.48 -10.75
CA ALA A 174 5.60 18.05 -10.96
C ALA A 174 6.59 17.50 -12.01
N ALA A 175 6.68 18.15 -13.17
CA ALA A 175 7.56 17.73 -14.26
C ALA A 175 9.05 17.79 -13.89
N VAL A 176 9.52 18.88 -13.28
CA VAL A 176 10.93 19.02 -12.84
C VAL A 176 11.26 18.00 -11.75
N SER A 177 10.33 17.76 -10.81
CA SER A 177 10.53 16.76 -9.75
C SER A 177 10.72 15.36 -10.35
N MET A 178 9.84 14.95 -11.26
CA MET A 178 9.97 13.65 -11.93
C MET A 178 11.23 13.56 -12.79
N ALA A 179 11.57 14.63 -13.54
CA ALA A 179 12.80 14.66 -14.33
C ALA A 179 14.04 14.46 -13.47
N SER A 180 14.07 15.05 -12.26
CA SER A 180 15.14 14.81 -11.30
C SER A 180 15.13 13.35 -10.83
N ILE A 181 13.98 12.84 -10.38
CA ILE A 181 13.84 11.48 -9.86
C ILE A 181 14.38 10.45 -10.86
N VAL A 182 13.90 10.45 -12.11
CA VAL A 182 14.31 9.44 -13.12
C VAL A 182 15.80 9.52 -13.50
N LYS A 183 16.45 10.66 -13.29
CA LYS A 183 17.88 10.85 -13.56
C LYS A 183 18.77 10.45 -12.38
N THR A 184 18.31 10.66 -11.15
CA THR A 184 19.15 10.56 -9.96
C THR A 184 18.85 9.36 -9.07
N GLU A 185 17.63 8.83 -9.14
CA GLU A 185 17.22 7.70 -8.31
C GLU A 185 17.99 6.43 -8.71
N LYS A 186 18.46 5.71 -7.69
CA LYS A 186 19.14 4.43 -7.88
C LYS A 186 18.09 3.31 -7.83
N PRO A 187 18.29 2.21 -8.57
CA PRO A 187 17.48 1.02 -8.39
C PRO A 187 17.46 0.59 -6.93
N MET A 188 16.34 0.00 -6.51
CA MET A 188 16.22 -0.60 -5.19
C MET A 188 17.33 -1.65 -4.99
N GLU A 189 17.91 -1.64 -3.80
CA GLU A 189 19.07 -2.48 -3.50
C GLU A 189 18.66 -3.95 -3.36
N ASP A 190 19.43 -4.85 -3.97
CA ASP A 190 19.27 -6.30 -3.76
C ASP A 190 19.80 -6.74 -2.39
N GLY A 191 19.27 -7.84 -1.86
CA GLY A 191 19.81 -8.47 -0.64
C GLY A 191 18.82 -9.33 0.13
N PRO A 192 19.24 -9.87 1.29
CA PRO A 192 18.40 -10.67 2.16
C PRO A 192 17.50 -9.75 3.00
N TRP A 193 16.58 -9.04 2.35
CA TRP A 193 15.65 -8.13 3.01
C TRP A 193 14.65 -8.91 3.86
N ILE A 194 14.57 -8.53 5.14
CA ILE A 194 13.56 -8.96 6.09
C ILE A 194 12.63 -7.78 6.35
N ALA A 195 11.35 -7.99 6.13
CA ALA A 195 10.32 -7.01 6.46
C ALA A 195 9.87 -7.17 7.92
N ILE A 196 9.59 -6.05 8.60
CA ILE A 196 9.04 -6.03 9.96
C ILE A 196 7.85 -5.08 9.99
N THR A 197 6.69 -5.54 10.47
CA THR A 197 5.58 -4.63 10.84
C THR A 197 5.70 -4.21 12.29
N GLN A 198 5.43 -2.94 12.59
CA GLN A 198 5.55 -2.39 13.94
C GLN A 198 4.54 -1.27 14.20
N LEU A 199 4.33 -1.01 15.49
CA LEU A 199 3.68 0.19 16.01
C LEU A 199 4.49 0.72 17.20
N GLY A 200 4.37 2.02 17.49
CA GLY A 200 4.99 2.63 18.67
C GLY A 200 4.62 2.00 20.02
N TRP A 201 3.59 1.15 20.08
CA TRP A 201 3.22 0.39 21.28
C TRP A 201 4.05 -0.90 21.47
N LEU A 202 4.89 -1.26 20.49
CA LEU A 202 5.77 -2.43 20.47
C LEU A 202 7.23 -1.99 20.68
N GLN A 203 7.70 -2.04 21.93
CA GLN A 203 8.98 -1.45 22.34
C GLN A 203 10.19 -2.36 22.05
N PHE A 204 9.96 -3.60 21.65
CA PHE A 204 11.00 -4.62 21.41
C PHE A 204 11.56 -4.64 19.98
N THR A 205 10.90 -3.95 19.03
CA THR A 205 11.29 -3.90 17.61
C THR A 205 12.76 -3.46 17.38
N PRO A 206 13.32 -2.46 18.10
CA PRO A 206 14.72 -2.06 17.91
C PRO A 206 15.74 -3.17 18.23
N ALA A 207 15.47 -4.00 19.25
CA ALA A 207 16.34 -5.11 19.61
C ALA A 207 16.36 -6.19 18.53
N ILE A 208 15.17 -6.52 18.00
CA ILE A 208 15.01 -7.47 16.89
C ILE A 208 15.77 -6.97 15.64
N LYS A 209 15.56 -5.72 15.24
CA LYS A 209 16.26 -5.14 14.08
C LYS A 209 17.78 -5.26 14.23
N LYS A 210 18.31 -4.85 15.38
CA LYS A 210 19.75 -4.90 15.65
C LYS A 210 20.28 -6.33 15.55
N ALA A 211 19.57 -7.31 16.11
CA ALA A 211 19.99 -8.71 16.05
C ALA A 211 20.01 -9.25 14.60
N LEU A 212 19.02 -8.91 13.77
CA LEU A 212 18.99 -9.30 12.37
C LEU A 212 20.15 -8.68 11.57
N GLU A 213 20.40 -7.39 11.75
CA GLU A 213 21.50 -6.69 11.05
C GLU A 213 22.87 -7.25 11.45
N GLN A 214 23.07 -7.57 12.74
CA GLN A 214 24.29 -8.24 13.22
C GLN A 214 24.48 -9.65 12.65
N ASN A 215 23.42 -10.26 12.12
CA ASN A 215 23.45 -11.55 11.46
C ASN A 215 23.44 -11.45 9.92
N GLY A 216 23.71 -10.26 9.36
CA GLY A 216 23.89 -10.06 7.92
C GLY A 216 22.61 -9.84 7.11
N PHE A 217 21.46 -9.71 7.78
CA PHE A 217 20.20 -9.38 7.13
C PHE A 217 20.05 -7.87 6.92
N LYS A 218 19.27 -7.49 5.91
CA LYS A 218 18.80 -6.10 5.74
C LYS A 218 17.39 -6.01 6.28
N VAL A 219 17.04 -4.90 6.92
CA VAL A 219 15.75 -4.77 7.61
C VAL A 219 14.96 -3.59 7.05
N ALA A 220 13.75 -3.86 6.56
CA ALA A 220 12.76 -2.86 6.22
C ALA A 220 11.66 -2.85 7.30
N LEU A 221 11.26 -1.67 7.76
CA LEU A 221 10.21 -1.50 8.77
C LEU A 221 8.97 -0.86 8.14
N ALA A 222 7.78 -1.38 8.45
CA ALA A 222 6.51 -0.77 8.13
C ALA A 222 5.75 -0.40 9.40
N HIS A 223 5.34 0.86 9.45
CA HIS A 223 4.44 1.38 10.46
C HIS A 223 2.99 0.98 10.13
N ALA A 224 2.40 0.14 10.97
CA ALA A 224 1.16 -0.55 10.65
C ALA A 224 -0.12 0.34 10.67
N VAL A 225 -0.03 1.61 11.08
CA VAL A 225 -1.14 2.59 10.99
C VAL A 225 -1.23 3.28 9.62
N SER A 226 -0.53 2.78 8.62
CA SER A 226 -0.44 3.36 7.28
C SER A 226 -0.56 2.29 6.21
N MET A 227 -0.48 2.66 4.93
CA MET A 227 -0.42 1.68 3.83
C MET A 227 0.90 0.91 3.73
N GLN A 228 1.88 1.18 4.61
CA GLN A 228 3.20 0.58 4.54
C GLN A 228 3.21 -0.96 4.61
N PRO A 229 2.39 -1.66 5.43
CA PRO A 229 2.36 -3.12 5.38
C PRO A 229 1.77 -3.65 4.07
N GLY A 230 0.78 -2.94 3.48
CA GLY A 230 0.30 -3.25 2.14
C GLY A 230 1.39 -3.12 1.06
N ILE A 231 2.25 -2.11 1.18
CA ILE A 231 3.43 -1.95 0.31
C ILE A 231 4.45 -3.07 0.57
N MET A 232 4.67 -3.48 1.82
CA MET A 232 5.53 -4.63 2.13
C MET A 232 5.03 -5.91 1.49
N GLU A 233 3.71 -6.15 1.50
CA GLU A 233 3.12 -7.29 0.83
C GLU A 233 3.32 -7.28 -0.69
N GLN A 234 3.35 -6.10 -1.32
CA GLN A 234 3.75 -5.98 -2.72
C GLN A 234 5.22 -6.32 -2.92
N LEU A 235 6.11 -5.84 -2.03
CA LEU A 235 7.53 -6.18 -2.07
C LEU A 235 7.80 -7.68 -1.83
N ILE A 236 6.96 -8.36 -1.04
CA ILE A 236 6.97 -9.82 -0.91
C ILE A 236 6.60 -10.48 -2.24
N ARG A 237 5.50 -10.06 -2.88
CA ARG A 237 5.08 -10.60 -4.20
C ARG A 237 6.08 -10.30 -5.31
N GLN A 238 6.78 -9.17 -5.24
CA GLN A 238 7.89 -8.82 -6.12
C GLN A 238 9.17 -9.64 -5.85
N GLY A 239 9.19 -10.46 -4.78
CA GLY A 239 10.33 -11.27 -4.40
C GLY A 239 11.49 -10.48 -3.80
N VAL A 240 11.29 -9.22 -3.41
CA VAL A 240 12.33 -8.37 -2.80
C VAL A 240 12.55 -8.79 -1.35
N ILE A 241 11.46 -8.98 -0.60
CA ILE A 241 11.49 -9.46 0.78
C ILE A 241 11.64 -10.98 0.79
N LYS A 242 12.60 -11.47 1.58
CA LYS A 242 12.96 -12.90 1.69
C LYS A 242 12.46 -13.56 2.97
N GLY A 243 12.09 -12.77 3.97
CA GLY A 243 11.47 -13.24 5.20
C GLY A 243 10.67 -12.14 5.87
N PHE A 244 9.69 -12.53 6.69
CA PHE A 244 8.74 -11.58 7.26
C PHE A 244 8.58 -11.76 8.76
N LEU A 245 8.79 -10.69 9.51
CA LEU A 245 8.45 -10.58 10.92
C LEU A 245 7.17 -9.75 11.03
N ASP A 246 6.04 -10.43 11.04
CA ASP A 246 4.75 -9.78 11.15
C ASP A 246 4.40 -9.55 12.63
N LEU A 247 5.07 -8.57 13.25
CA LEU A 247 4.94 -8.31 14.69
C LEU A 247 3.68 -7.51 15.02
N CYS A 248 3.09 -6.80 14.05
CA CYS A 248 1.92 -5.94 14.27
C CYS A 248 0.85 -6.13 13.19
N PRO A 249 0.19 -7.31 13.09
CA PRO A 249 -0.83 -7.56 12.09
C PRO A 249 -2.21 -7.00 12.45
N PHE A 250 -2.27 -5.97 13.30
CA PHE A 250 -3.53 -5.41 13.80
C PHE A 250 -4.42 -4.78 12.71
N GLU A 251 -3.96 -4.65 11.46
CA GLU A 251 -4.82 -4.30 10.33
C GLU A 251 -5.94 -5.34 10.08
N ILE A 252 -5.76 -6.57 10.60
CA ILE A 252 -6.85 -7.56 10.69
C ILE A 252 -7.98 -7.03 11.59
N THR A 253 -7.66 -6.38 12.72
CA THR A 253 -8.70 -5.82 13.60
C THR A 253 -9.46 -4.70 12.91
N HIS A 254 -8.80 -3.90 12.06
CA HIS A 254 -9.46 -2.88 11.26
C HIS A 254 -10.44 -3.46 10.24
N GLU A 255 -10.12 -4.61 9.65
CA GLU A 255 -11.05 -5.32 8.77
C GLU A 255 -12.32 -5.76 9.50
N ILE A 256 -12.18 -6.28 10.73
CA ILE A 256 -13.30 -6.72 11.57
C ILE A 256 -14.16 -5.54 12.05
N VAL A 257 -13.54 -4.45 12.51
CA VAL A 257 -14.26 -3.23 12.93
C VAL A 257 -14.99 -2.58 11.75
N GLY A 258 -14.47 -2.76 10.53
CA GLY A 258 -15.13 -2.35 9.30
C GLY A 258 -14.74 -0.95 8.83
N PRO A 259 -15.60 -0.29 8.02
CA PRO A 259 -15.21 0.84 7.17
C PRO A 259 -14.84 2.13 7.91
N LEU A 260 -15.13 2.22 9.21
CA LEU A 260 -14.77 3.38 10.04
C LEU A 260 -13.36 3.26 10.66
N ALA A 261 -12.77 2.07 10.62
CA ALA A 261 -11.37 1.91 10.98
C ALA A 261 -10.47 2.60 9.95
N ALA A 262 -9.35 3.17 10.40
CA ALA A 262 -8.54 4.10 9.63
C ALA A 262 -8.00 3.47 8.33
N ILE A 263 -7.54 2.22 8.38
CA ILE A 263 -6.94 1.53 7.23
C ILE A 263 -7.25 0.04 7.36
N SER A 264 -7.90 -0.57 6.37
CA SER A 264 -8.06 -2.02 6.33
C SER A 264 -7.42 -2.59 5.07
N SER A 265 -6.69 -3.69 5.23
CA SER A 265 -6.25 -4.54 4.13
C SER A 265 -6.99 -5.86 4.24
N ARG A 266 -8.02 -6.05 3.39
CA ARG A 266 -8.87 -7.26 3.37
C ARG A 266 -8.11 -8.58 3.10
N ASN A 267 -6.84 -8.49 2.72
CA ASN A 267 -5.99 -9.62 2.38
C ASN A 267 -4.70 -9.64 3.21
N ARG A 268 -4.70 -8.97 4.38
CA ARG A 268 -3.51 -8.88 5.22
C ARG A 268 -3.03 -10.26 5.66
N MET A 269 -1.74 -10.54 5.47
CA MET A 269 -1.00 -11.81 5.63
C MET A 269 -0.98 -12.73 4.39
N ASP A 270 -1.81 -12.48 3.38
CA ASP A 270 -1.91 -13.41 2.25
C ASP A 270 -0.62 -13.44 1.42
N ALA A 271 0.10 -12.31 1.27
CA ALA A 271 1.30 -12.26 0.44
C ALA A 271 2.41 -13.21 0.89
N ALA A 272 2.71 -13.23 2.20
CA ALA A 272 3.73 -14.11 2.75
C ALA A 272 3.32 -15.58 2.64
N ALA A 273 2.04 -15.87 2.91
CA ALA A 273 1.47 -17.19 2.77
C ALA A 273 1.55 -17.72 1.32
N GLU A 274 1.17 -16.89 0.35
CA GLU A 274 1.16 -17.18 -1.09
C GLU A 274 2.56 -17.39 -1.66
N ALA A 275 3.50 -16.52 -1.28
CA ALA A 275 4.89 -16.53 -1.72
C ALA A 275 5.72 -17.65 -1.08
N GLY A 276 5.27 -18.17 0.07
CA GLY A 276 5.96 -19.23 0.80
C GLY A 276 7.27 -18.80 1.44
N ILE A 277 7.42 -17.51 1.76
CA ILE A 277 8.58 -17.02 2.50
C ILE A 277 8.49 -17.42 3.98
N PRO A 278 9.63 -17.64 4.67
CA PRO A 278 9.63 -17.85 6.10
C PRO A 278 9.03 -16.65 6.83
N GLN A 279 8.15 -16.91 7.79
CA GLN A 279 7.50 -15.86 8.59
C GLN A 279 7.44 -16.20 10.08
N VAL A 280 7.72 -15.20 10.91
CA VAL A 280 7.42 -15.22 12.35
C VAL A 280 6.34 -14.18 12.59
N VAL A 281 5.25 -14.59 13.22
CA VAL A 281 4.05 -13.78 13.37
C VAL A 281 3.72 -13.64 14.85
N THR A 282 3.26 -12.46 15.24
CA THR A 282 2.82 -12.20 16.62
C THR A 282 1.49 -11.46 16.63
N PRO A 283 0.65 -11.59 17.66
CA PRO A 283 -0.63 -10.88 17.76
C PRO A 283 -0.45 -9.44 18.28
N GLY A 284 0.67 -8.79 17.97
CA GLY A 284 0.97 -7.45 18.49
C GLY A 284 -0.12 -6.45 18.15
N VAL A 285 -0.54 -5.69 19.16
CA VAL A 285 -1.61 -4.67 19.08
C VAL A 285 -3.02 -5.24 18.78
N PHE A 286 -3.20 -6.56 18.78
CA PHE A 286 -4.56 -7.11 18.86
C PHE A 286 -5.23 -6.63 20.16
N GLY A 287 -6.53 -6.38 20.09
CA GLY A 287 -7.31 -5.75 21.16
C GLY A 287 -7.60 -4.28 20.93
N GLY A 288 -6.90 -3.64 19.98
CA GLY A 288 -7.13 -2.26 19.57
C GLY A 288 -7.42 -2.09 18.08
N PHE A 289 -7.97 -0.92 17.74
CA PHE A 289 -8.13 -0.43 16.37
C PHE A 289 -7.85 1.08 16.33
N THR A 290 -7.66 1.63 15.14
CA THR A 290 -7.48 3.08 14.94
C THR A 290 -8.57 3.62 14.04
N TYR A 291 -8.93 4.88 14.20
CA TYR A 291 -10.00 5.52 13.45
C TYR A 291 -9.74 7.02 13.26
N ASN A 292 -10.47 7.67 12.36
CA ASN A 292 -10.43 9.12 12.23
C ASN A 292 -11.23 9.78 13.39
N PRO A 293 -10.65 10.70 14.18
CA PRO A 293 -11.33 11.32 15.33
C PRO A 293 -12.71 11.92 15.07
N ARG A 294 -13.05 12.28 13.82
CA ARG A 294 -14.40 12.72 13.43
C ARG A 294 -15.49 11.68 13.71
N PHE A 295 -15.12 10.40 13.85
CA PHE A 295 -16.05 9.30 14.15
C PHE A 295 -16.13 8.96 15.66
N THR A 296 -15.51 9.76 16.54
CA THR A 296 -15.50 9.49 18.00
C THR A 296 -16.90 9.44 18.59
N GLU A 297 -17.77 10.38 18.23
CA GLU A 297 -19.15 10.45 18.72
C GLU A 297 -19.92 9.20 18.31
N LYS A 298 -19.88 8.83 17.03
CA LYS A 298 -20.52 7.63 16.51
C LYS A 298 -20.09 6.35 17.24
N PHE A 299 -18.79 6.14 17.43
CA PHE A 299 -18.30 4.98 18.17
C PHE A 299 -18.75 5.01 19.64
N SER A 300 -18.81 6.19 20.25
CA SER A 300 -19.25 6.37 21.64
C SER A 300 -20.75 6.07 21.80
N GLU A 301 -21.58 6.47 20.84
CA GLU A 301 -23.01 6.12 20.76
C GLU A 301 -23.25 4.62 20.59
N GLU A 302 -22.35 3.92 19.89
CA GLU A 302 -22.31 2.46 19.79
C GLU A 302 -21.78 1.76 21.07
N GLY A 303 -21.46 2.53 22.12
CA GLY A 303 -20.95 2.01 23.39
C GLY A 303 -19.49 1.55 23.34
N ARG A 304 -18.73 1.96 22.33
CA ARG A 304 -17.33 1.55 22.14
C ARG A 304 -16.41 2.37 23.04
N PHE A 305 -15.40 1.71 23.59
CA PHE A 305 -14.30 2.42 24.23
C PHE A 305 -13.37 3.00 23.16
N VAL A 306 -13.40 4.32 22.99
CA VAL A 306 -12.56 5.07 22.04
C VAL A 306 -11.94 6.29 22.70
N ILE A 307 -10.72 6.64 22.30
CA ILE A 307 -9.99 7.81 22.78
C ILE A 307 -9.34 8.51 21.58
N PRO A 308 -9.54 9.82 21.38
CA PRO A 308 -8.75 10.61 20.45
C PRO A 308 -7.28 10.59 20.88
N HIS A 309 -6.38 10.10 20.02
CA HIS A 309 -4.95 10.09 20.30
C HIS A 309 -4.32 11.44 19.91
N ASN A 310 -4.75 12.01 18.78
CA ASN A 310 -4.42 13.36 18.30
C ASN A 310 -5.50 13.83 17.29
N GLU A 311 -5.27 14.94 16.60
CA GLU A 311 -6.22 15.53 15.63
C GLU A 311 -6.57 14.60 14.45
N ILE A 312 -5.63 13.75 14.01
CA ILE A 312 -5.79 12.91 12.81
C ILE A 312 -6.01 11.42 13.12
N LEU A 313 -5.84 11.00 14.38
CA LEU A 313 -5.90 9.60 14.79
C LEU A 313 -6.56 9.43 16.16
N GLY A 314 -7.53 8.52 16.23
CA GLY A 314 -8.11 7.98 17.45
C GLY A 314 -7.82 6.48 17.59
N THR A 315 -7.91 5.97 18.80
CA THR A 315 -7.72 4.55 19.13
C THR A 315 -8.94 3.98 19.86
N GLY A 316 -9.34 2.77 19.53
CA GLY A 316 -10.48 2.09 20.15
C GLY A 316 -10.15 0.68 20.61
N LYS A 317 -10.95 0.14 21.53
CA LYS A 317 -10.82 -1.22 22.05
C LYS A 317 -11.77 -2.16 21.30
N LEU A 318 -11.30 -3.37 20.99
CA LEU A 318 -12.15 -4.43 20.48
C LEU A 318 -13.05 -5.02 21.58
N SER A 319 -14.18 -5.58 21.16
CA SER A 319 -14.96 -6.52 21.95
C SER A 319 -14.33 -7.92 21.94
N VAL A 320 -14.81 -8.81 22.82
CA VAL A 320 -14.35 -10.21 22.88
C VAL A 320 -14.71 -10.96 21.60
N ALA A 321 -15.89 -10.70 21.03
CA ALA A 321 -16.32 -11.30 19.77
C ALA A 321 -15.43 -10.87 18.59
N GLU A 322 -15.06 -9.59 18.52
CA GLU A 322 -14.13 -9.11 17.48
C GLU A 322 -12.71 -9.65 17.68
N MET A 323 -12.29 -9.90 18.92
CA MET A 323 -11.03 -10.60 19.20
C MET A 323 -11.06 -12.04 18.70
N GLU A 324 -12.15 -12.77 18.93
CA GLU A 324 -12.38 -14.12 18.41
C GLU A 324 -12.31 -14.14 16.87
N GLU A 325 -13.06 -13.23 16.23
CA GLU A 325 -13.12 -13.12 14.77
C GLU A 325 -11.76 -12.76 14.17
N SER A 326 -11.04 -11.80 14.78
CA SER A 326 -9.68 -11.43 14.36
C SER A 326 -8.72 -12.62 14.45
N ALA A 327 -8.80 -13.42 15.52
CA ALA A 327 -7.98 -14.62 15.69
C ALA A 327 -8.34 -15.73 14.68
N LEU A 328 -9.62 -15.89 14.35
CA LEU A 328 -10.09 -16.83 13.31
C LEU A 328 -9.57 -16.43 11.93
N VAL A 329 -9.61 -15.13 11.59
CA VAL A 329 -9.05 -14.63 10.33
C VAL A 329 -7.53 -14.86 10.28
N MET A 330 -6.82 -14.52 11.35
CA MET A 330 -5.37 -14.76 11.45
C MET A 330 -5.04 -16.26 11.26
N ALA A 331 -5.69 -17.16 11.99
CA ALA A 331 -5.47 -18.60 11.85
C ALA A 331 -5.78 -19.10 10.43
N SER A 332 -6.91 -18.68 9.85
CA SER A 332 -7.31 -19.04 8.50
C SER A 332 -6.28 -18.64 7.44
N ARG A 333 -5.70 -17.44 7.55
CA ARG A 333 -4.68 -16.96 6.61
C ARG A 333 -3.34 -17.65 6.80
N LEU A 334 -2.89 -17.84 8.04
CA LEU A 334 -1.65 -18.58 8.33
C LEU A 334 -1.73 -20.04 7.87
N ASN A 335 -2.91 -20.68 7.97
CA ASN A 335 -3.12 -22.04 7.45
C ASN A 335 -2.99 -22.16 5.93
N LYS A 336 -3.06 -21.06 5.18
CA LYS A 336 -2.80 -21.04 3.73
C LYS A 336 -1.31 -20.94 3.39
N ALA A 337 -0.44 -20.74 4.39
CA ALA A 337 0.98 -20.57 4.16
C ALA A 337 1.60 -21.80 3.50
N LYS A 338 2.37 -21.56 2.44
CA LYS A 338 3.16 -22.59 1.74
C LYS A 338 4.58 -22.74 2.30
N GLY A 339 5.03 -21.72 3.04
CA GLY A 339 6.34 -21.65 3.69
C GLY A 339 6.23 -21.85 5.20
N PRO A 340 7.37 -21.92 5.91
CA PRO A 340 7.37 -22.20 7.33
C PRO A 340 6.90 -20.99 8.15
N VAL A 341 6.08 -21.25 9.17
CA VAL A 341 5.44 -20.25 10.02
C VAL A 341 5.75 -20.56 11.48
N VAL A 342 6.16 -19.54 12.23
CA VAL A 342 6.22 -19.58 13.70
C VAL A 342 5.31 -18.50 14.26
N VAL A 343 4.44 -18.86 15.20
CA VAL A 343 3.54 -17.92 15.89
C VAL A 343 4.01 -17.78 17.34
N VAL A 344 4.40 -16.57 17.75
CA VAL A 344 4.83 -16.28 19.13
C VAL A 344 3.74 -15.45 19.82
N VAL A 345 3.25 -15.92 20.96
CA VAL A 345 2.10 -15.32 21.67
C VAL A 345 2.43 -15.09 23.15
N PRO A 346 2.41 -13.84 23.64
CA PRO A 346 2.51 -13.53 25.07
C PRO A 346 1.15 -13.64 25.75
N THR A 347 1.10 -14.14 26.99
CA THR A 347 -0.15 -14.29 27.75
C THR A 347 -0.52 -13.04 28.57
N GLN A 348 0.44 -12.18 28.92
CA GLN A 348 0.23 -11.11 29.90
C GLN A 348 -0.02 -9.72 29.27
N GLY A 349 0.14 -9.58 27.96
CA GLY A 349 -0.23 -8.36 27.24
C GLY A 349 0.26 -8.32 25.80
N LEU A 350 -0.54 -7.77 24.89
CA LEU A 350 -0.25 -7.75 23.44
C LEU A 350 0.32 -6.43 22.93
N HIS A 351 0.39 -5.40 23.77
CA HIS A 351 0.96 -4.09 23.47
C HIS A 351 1.15 -3.27 24.75
N HIS A 352 1.87 -2.13 24.69
CA HIS A 352 2.23 -1.33 25.88
C HIS A 352 1.07 -0.97 26.83
N TYR A 353 -0.14 -0.76 26.32
CA TYR A 353 -1.32 -0.38 27.11
C TYR A 353 -2.19 -1.57 27.53
N ASP A 354 -1.81 -2.79 27.19
CA ASP A 354 -2.50 -4.02 27.60
C ASP A 354 -1.80 -4.64 28.82
N ALA A 355 -1.81 -3.93 29.93
CA ALA A 355 -1.22 -4.33 31.19
C ALA A 355 -2.14 -3.93 32.35
N PRO A 356 -2.00 -4.55 33.54
CA PRO A 356 -2.75 -4.12 34.73
C PRO A 356 -2.66 -2.59 34.91
N ASP A 357 -3.76 -1.97 35.30
CA ASP A 357 -3.91 -0.52 35.51
C ASP A 357 -3.80 0.37 34.25
N LYS A 358 -3.73 -0.20 33.05
CA LYS A 358 -3.75 0.55 31.79
C LYS A 358 -5.12 0.54 31.12
N MET A 359 -5.39 1.58 30.33
CA MET A 359 -6.70 1.82 29.71
C MET A 359 -7.15 0.75 28.71
N TYR A 360 -6.22 -0.04 28.16
CA TYR A 360 -6.52 -1.10 27.21
C TYR A 360 -6.31 -2.52 27.78
N TYR A 361 -6.20 -2.66 29.11
CA TYR A 361 -6.08 -3.98 29.74
C TYR A 361 -7.23 -4.90 29.32
N PHE A 362 -6.91 -6.05 28.70
CA PHE A 362 -7.91 -6.92 28.09
C PHE A 362 -7.63 -8.43 28.24
N PRO A 363 -7.60 -8.97 29.47
CA PRO A 363 -7.28 -10.38 29.70
C PRO A 363 -8.28 -11.36 29.05
N GLU A 364 -9.57 -11.01 28.99
CA GLU A 364 -10.60 -11.87 28.38
C GLU A 364 -10.40 -12.00 26.86
N GLY A 365 -10.10 -10.88 26.19
CA GLY A 365 -9.81 -10.86 24.76
C GLY A 365 -8.54 -11.66 24.42
N ARG A 366 -7.48 -11.52 25.23
CA ARG A 366 -6.25 -12.32 25.07
C ARG A 366 -6.50 -13.81 25.22
N LYS A 367 -7.27 -14.20 26.23
CA LYS A 367 -7.60 -15.61 26.48
C LYS A 367 -8.29 -16.23 25.27
N VAL A 368 -9.32 -15.57 24.75
CA VAL A 368 -10.06 -16.05 23.56
C VAL A 368 -9.14 -16.13 22.34
N LEU A 369 -8.28 -15.14 22.11
CA LEU A 369 -7.31 -15.19 21.01
C LEU A 369 -6.39 -16.42 21.10
N ILE A 370 -5.84 -16.70 22.29
CA ILE A 370 -4.94 -17.84 22.50
C ILE A 370 -5.69 -19.16 22.25
N GLU A 371 -6.91 -19.30 22.78
CA GLU A 371 -7.74 -20.50 22.61
C GLU A 371 -8.08 -20.74 21.13
N VAL A 372 -8.47 -19.70 20.39
CA VAL A 372 -8.77 -19.77 18.96
C VAL A 372 -7.53 -20.17 18.16
N LEU A 373 -6.38 -19.52 18.37
CA LEU A 373 -5.16 -19.85 17.64
C LEU A 373 -4.73 -21.29 17.91
N THR A 374 -4.74 -21.72 19.17
CA THR A 374 -4.36 -23.09 19.57
C THR A 374 -5.27 -24.14 18.94
N LYS A 375 -6.57 -23.85 18.82
CA LYS A 375 -7.55 -24.79 18.24
C LYS A 375 -7.49 -24.85 16.72
N ASN A 376 -7.21 -23.73 16.05
CA ASN A 376 -7.45 -23.60 14.61
C ASN A 376 -6.19 -23.57 13.75
N LEU A 377 -5.00 -23.35 14.32
CA LEU A 377 -3.76 -23.45 13.55
C LEU A 377 -3.49 -24.91 13.15
N ARG A 378 -2.96 -25.12 11.94
CA ARG A 378 -2.54 -26.45 11.50
C ARG A 378 -1.43 -26.99 12.43
N PRO A 379 -1.40 -28.30 12.75
CA PRO A 379 -0.43 -28.86 13.69
C PRO A 379 1.07 -28.69 13.34
N ASP A 380 1.40 -28.39 12.08
CA ASP A 380 2.77 -28.15 11.63
C ASP A 380 3.25 -26.70 11.87
N ILE A 381 2.32 -25.76 12.12
CA ILE A 381 2.66 -24.39 12.48
C ILE A 381 3.14 -24.38 13.94
N GLU A 382 4.38 -23.94 14.15
CA GLU A 382 4.96 -23.88 15.48
C GLU A 382 4.35 -22.72 16.27
N GLN A 383 3.66 -23.04 17.37
CA GLN A 383 3.11 -22.04 18.29
C GLN A 383 3.93 -22.01 19.59
N ILE A 384 4.46 -20.84 19.92
CA ILE A 384 5.24 -20.58 21.13
C ILE A 384 4.42 -19.65 22.02
N ILE A 385 3.89 -20.18 23.11
CA ILE A 385 3.12 -19.42 24.11
C ILE A 385 4.04 -19.13 25.29
N LEU A 386 4.17 -17.86 25.66
CA LEU A 386 5.08 -17.39 26.73
C LEU A 386 4.29 -16.67 27.83
N ASP A 387 4.61 -17.02 29.08
CA ASP A 387 4.03 -16.36 30.25
C ASP A 387 4.72 -15.03 30.57
N CYS A 388 4.58 -14.07 29.65
CA CYS A 388 5.18 -12.74 29.75
C CYS A 388 4.32 -11.71 29.01
N HIS A 389 4.69 -10.43 29.15
CA HIS A 389 4.15 -9.33 28.37
C HIS A 389 4.97 -9.15 27.08
N ILE A 390 4.35 -8.70 25.98
CA ILE A 390 5.03 -8.58 24.67
C ILE A 390 6.29 -7.69 24.69
N ASN A 391 6.34 -6.72 25.61
CA ASN A 391 7.45 -5.79 25.78
C ASN A 391 8.53 -6.29 26.76
N ASP A 392 8.36 -7.48 27.34
CA ASP A 392 9.38 -8.07 28.20
C ASP A 392 10.56 -8.57 27.37
N LYS A 393 11.74 -8.55 27.98
CA LYS A 393 12.98 -8.95 27.30
C LYS A 393 12.90 -10.40 26.81
N GLU A 394 12.38 -11.31 27.63
CA GLU A 394 12.21 -12.73 27.30
C GLU A 394 11.42 -12.93 26.01
N TYR A 395 10.34 -12.15 25.81
CA TYR A 395 9.55 -12.19 24.59
C TYR A 395 10.41 -11.84 23.37
N SER A 396 11.13 -10.72 23.44
CA SER A 396 11.99 -10.25 22.35
C SER A 396 13.12 -11.23 22.03
N ASP A 397 13.72 -11.85 23.06
CA ASP A 397 14.77 -12.85 22.90
C ASP A 397 14.23 -14.07 22.15
N LYS A 398 13.01 -14.52 22.49
CA LYS A 398 12.39 -15.68 21.84
C LYS A 398 12.00 -15.40 20.39
N VAL A 399 11.50 -14.21 20.09
CA VAL A 399 11.22 -13.78 18.70
C VAL A 399 12.52 -13.73 17.88
N ILE A 400 13.62 -13.22 18.45
CA ILE A 400 14.93 -13.19 17.78
C ILE A 400 15.43 -14.61 17.51
N GLU A 401 15.36 -15.50 18.50
CA GLU A 401 15.74 -16.90 18.38
C GLU A 401 14.97 -17.59 17.24
N ALA A 402 13.63 -17.47 17.24
CA ALA A 402 12.76 -18.01 16.21
C ALA A 402 13.09 -17.44 14.83
N ALA A 403 13.24 -16.11 14.72
CA ALA A 403 13.53 -15.44 13.46
C ALA A 403 14.88 -15.87 12.87
N LEU A 404 15.94 -15.89 13.69
CA LEU A 404 17.27 -16.29 13.22
C LEU A 404 17.33 -17.76 12.82
N ARG A 405 16.66 -18.65 13.58
CA ARG A 405 16.55 -20.07 13.21
C ARG A 405 15.85 -20.21 11.86
N LEU A 406 14.70 -19.57 11.71
CA LEU A 406 13.86 -19.67 10.53
C LEU A 406 14.53 -19.08 9.28
N PHE A 407 15.11 -17.88 9.37
CA PHE A 407 15.73 -17.19 8.24
C PHE A 407 17.10 -17.76 7.84
N LYS A 408 17.77 -18.50 8.73
CA LYS A 408 18.97 -19.27 8.39
C LYS A 408 18.65 -20.67 7.85
N GLY A 409 17.37 -21.04 7.73
CA GLY A 409 16.93 -22.35 7.24
C GLY A 409 17.30 -23.50 8.19
N ILE A 410 17.47 -23.22 9.48
CA ILE A 410 17.81 -24.22 10.48
C ILE A 410 16.50 -24.95 10.86
N PRO A 411 16.42 -26.29 10.71
CA PRO A 411 15.24 -27.06 11.10
C PRO A 411 14.91 -26.90 12.59
N ARG A 412 13.67 -27.26 12.95
CA ARG A 412 13.20 -27.30 14.33
C ARG A 412 14.06 -28.22 15.20
#